data_AF-A0A2N9LZL7-F1
#
_entry.id   AF-A0A2N9LZL7-F1
#
_cell.length_a   1.000
_cell.length_b   1.000
_cell.length_c   1.000
_cell.angle_alpha   90.00
_cell.angle_beta   90.00
_cell.angle_gamma   90.00
#
_symmetry.space_group_name_H-M   'P 1'
#
loop_
_entity.id
_entity.type
_entity.pdbx_description
1 polymer ?
#
loop_
_entity_poly.entity_id
_entity_poly.type
_entity_poly.pdbx_seq_one_letter_code
_entity_poly.pdbx_strand_id
1 'polypeptide(L)'
;MISATAETNRHPFDVVEGESEIVAGHMIEYSGMGFALFFLGEYANMILLSAMAAVMFLGGWEAPIDLGLMLGWQTPAWWHDGLSSWFWLLAKIFGGLSMYIWIRASFPRYRYDQIMRLGWKIFIPITLAWLVVVAVWMQTPFNVFAAGAHPSGTPAGAAPLGQGAALAAALPRP
;
A
#
# COMPACT_ATOMS: atom_id res chain seq x y z
N MET A 1 5.39 -3.04 6.18
CA MET A 1 4.80 -4.08 7.04
C MET A 1 5.45 -4.15 8.40
N ILE A 2 6.76 -4.37 8.54
CA ILE A 2 7.40 -4.39 9.87
C ILE A 2 7.21 -3.06 10.65
N SER A 3 7.40 -1.90 10.01
CA SER A 3 7.12 -0.60 10.65
C SER A 3 5.65 -0.39 10.99
N ALA A 4 4.73 -0.93 10.19
CA ALA A 4 3.30 -0.85 10.44
C ALA A 4 2.91 -1.73 11.65
N THR A 5 3.50 -2.93 11.76
CA THR A 5 3.33 -3.78 12.93
C THR A 5 3.88 -3.16 14.21
N ALA A 6 5.01 -2.44 14.13
CA ALA A 6 5.56 -1.71 15.27
C ALA A 6 4.63 -0.57 15.73
N GLU A 7 3.96 0.13 14.82
CA GLU A 7 3.03 1.22 15.15
C GLU A 7 1.73 0.73 15.79
N THR A 8 1.25 -0.46 15.41
CA THR A 8 0.05 -1.05 16.02
C THR A 8 0.26 -1.50 17.47
N ASN A 9 1.48 -1.39 18.02
CA ASN A 9 1.85 -1.82 19.38
C ASN A 9 1.32 -3.22 19.75
N ARG A 10 1.17 -4.09 18.74
CA ARG A 10 0.57 -5.42 18.90
C ARG A 10 1.66 -6.48 18.85
N HIS A 11 1.41 -7.62 19.49
CA HIS A 11 2.35 -8.75 19.53
C HIS A 11 2.92 -9.02 18.13
N PRO A 12 4.24 -8.86 17.88
CA PRO A 12 5.38 -9.00 18.80
C PRO A 12 6.04 -7.70 19.32
N PHE A 13 5.51 -6.51 19.00
CA PHE A 13 6.00 -5.19 19.43
C PHE A 13 5.13 -4.56 20.53
N ASP A 14 4.61 -5.42 21.40
CA ASP A 14 3.69 -5.06 22.46
C ASP A 14 4.44 -4.82 23.78
N VAL A 15 5.07 -3.65 23.89
CA VAL A 15 5.86 -3.27 25.09
C VAL A 15 5.00 -2.58 26.14
N VAL A 16 4.05 -1.73 25.71
CA VAL A 16 3.21 -0.93 26.60
C VAL A 16 2.22 -1.81 27.39
N GLU A 17 1.71 -2.89 26.78
CA GLU A 17 0.89 -3.88 27.49
C GLU A 17 1.77 -4.92 28.21
N GLY A 18 2.92 -5.28 27.63
CA GLY A 18 3.86 -6.25 28.19
C GLY A 18 4.58 -5.80 29.47
N GLU A 19 4.86 -4.51 29.66
CA GLU A 19 5.38 -3.98 30.94
C GLU A 19 4.28 -3.82 32.00
N SER A 20 3.03 -3.95 31.58
CA SER A 20 1.85 -3.82 32.44
C SER A 20 1.27 -5.16 32.88
N GLU A 21 1.87 -6.30 32.52
CA GLU A 21 1.34 -7.65 32.82
C GLU A 21 1.34 -8.03 34.32
N ILE A 22 1.82 -7.14 35.21
CA ILE A 22 1.66 -7.27 36.67
C ILE A 22 0.41 -6.52 37.19
N VAL A 23 -0.18 -5.58 36.42
CA VAL A 23 -1.36 -4.77 36.81
C VAL A 23 -2.33 -4.52 35.62
N ALA A 24 -2.36 -5.37 34.58
CA ALA A 24 -3.30 -5.29 33.44
C ALA A 24 -3.42 -3.91 32.72
N GLY A 25 -2.40 -3.06 32.86
CA GLY A 25 -2.19 -1.81 32.13
C GLY A 25 -3.36 -0.84 32.13
N HIS A 26 -3.48 -0.10 31.04
CA HIS A 26 -4.56 0.85 30.81
C HIS A 26 -5.93 0.17 30.59
N MET A 27 -5.98 -1.14 30.34
CA MET A 27 -7.23 -1.84 30.03
C MET A 27 -8.14 -2.06 31.25
N ILE A 28 -7.59 -2.03 32.47
CA ILE A 28 -8.38 -2.11 33.71
C ILE A 28 -8.95 -0.76 34.17
N GLU A 29 -8.46 0.36 33.63
CA GLU A 29 -8.89 1.70 34.02
C GLU A 29 -10.19 2.14 33.31
N TYR A 30 -10.56 1.46 32.22
CA TYR A 30 -11.74 1.79 31.42
C TYR A 30 -12.82 0.73 31.51
N SER A 31 -14.06 1.14 31.83
CA SER A 31 -15.22 0.23 31.86
C SER A 31 -16.03 0.28 30.56
N GLY A 32 -16.56 -0.88 30.16
CA GLY A 32 -17.63 -1.05 29.15
C GLY A 32 -17.38 -0.41 27.79
N MET A 33 -17.87 0.80 27.59
CA MET A 33 -17.80 1.51 26.31
C MET A 33 -16.40 2.05 25.99
N GLY A 34 -15.65 2.49 27.01
CA GLY A 34 -14.26 2.94 26.82
C GLY A 34 -13.38 1.79 26.37
N PHE A 35 -13.50 0.64 27.03
CA PHE A 35 -12.85 -0.62 26.65
C PHE A 35 -13.17 -0.99 25.18
N ALA A 36 -14.45 -0.97 24.79
CA ALA A 36 -14.86 -1.30 23.42
C ALA A 36 -14.23 -0.37 22.36
N LEU A 37 -14.11 0.93 22.64
CA LEU A 37 -13.49 1.90 21.73
C LEU A 37 -11.98 1.70 21.58
N PHE A 38 -11.27 1.32 22.64
CA PHE A 38 -9.85 0.97 22.55
C PHE A 38 -9.63 -0.28 21.68
N PHE A 39 -10.41 -1.35 21.88
CA PHE A 39 -10.32 -2.52 21.01
C PHE A 39 -10.67 -2.19 19.56
N LEU A 40 -11.75 -1.45 19.33
CA LEU A 40 -12.13 -1.04 17.98
C LEU A 40 -11.04 -0.18 17.33
N GLY A 41 -10.45 0.74 18.07
CA GLY A 41 -9.37 1.62 17.59
C GLY A 41 -8.12 0.85 17.17
N GLU A 42 -7.70 -0.15 17.94
CA GLU A 42 -6.58 -1.01 17.56
C GLU A 42 -6.86 -1.81 16.28
N TYR A 43 -8.03 -2.44 16.19
CA TYR A 43 -8.41 -3.19 14.98
C TYR A 43 -8.60 -2.27 13.77
N ALA A 44 -9.13 -1.06 13.98
CA ALA A 44 -9.23 -0.05 12.94
C ALA A 44 -7.85 0.38 12.43
N ASN A 45 -6.86 0.53 13.33
CA ASN A 45 -5.49 0.87 12.94
C ASN A 45 -4.83 -0.26 12.12
N MET A 46 -5.06 -1.53 12.49
CA MET A 46 -4.59 -2.67 11.69
C MET A 46 -5.15 -2.67 10.26
N ILE A 47 -6.45 -2.38 10.11
CA ILE A 47 -7.10 -2.29 8.80
C ILE A 47 -6.56 -1.09 8.01
N LEU A 48 -6.41 0.07 8.67
CA LEU A 48 -5.88 1.30 8.06
C LEU A 48 -4.47 1.10 7.49
N LEU A 49 -3.55 0.55 8.29
CA LEU A 49 -2.17 0.32 7.86
C LEU A 49 -2.08 -0.74 6.76
N SER A 50 -2.96 -1.75 6.78
CA SER A 50 -3.07 -2.73 5.69
C SER A 50 -3.58 -2.08 4.40
N ALA A 51 -4.56 -1.17 4.51
CA ALA A 51 -5.08 -0.40 3.38
C ALA A 51 -4.03 0.57 2.80
N MET A 52 -3.31 1.30 3.65
CA MET A 52 -2.22 2.18 3.21
C MET A 52 -1.14 1.42 2.47
N ALA A 53 -0.77 0.23 2.96
CA ALA A 53 0.21 -0.59 2.28
C ALA A 53 -0.29 -1.16 0.95
N ALA A 54 -1.56 -1.55 0.88
CA ALA A 54 -2.18 -1.99 -0.36
C ALA A 54 -2.15 -0.87 -1.43
N VAL A 55 -2.42 0.37 -1.03
CA VAL A 55 -2.42 1.53 -1.94
C VAL A 55 -1.00 1.94 -2.34
N MET A 56 -0.08 2.10 -1.39
CA MET A 56 1.25 2.67 -1.65
C MET A 56 2.22 1.67 -2.31
N PHE A 57 2.11 0.38 -2.00
CA PHE A 57 3.10 -0.62 -2.46
C PHE A 57 2.54 -1.68 -3.40
N LEU A 58 1.25 -2.02 -3.31
CA LEU A 58 0.63 -3.11 -4.08
C LEU A 58 -0.22 -2.61 -5.27
N GLY A 59 -0.02 -1.36 -5.71
CA GLY A 59 -0.71 -0.79 -6.87
C GLY A 59 -2.19 -0.48 -6.64
N GLY A 60 -2.63 -0.37 -5.38
CA GLY A 60 -3.97 0.05 -5.00
C GLY A 60 -5.08 -0.73 -5.69
N TRP A 61 -5.84 -0.03 -6.53
CA TRP A 61 -7.04 -0.50 -7.21
C TRP A 61 -6.76 -1.29 -8.50
N GLU A 62 -5.52 -1.25 -8.99
CA GLU A 62 -5.19 -1.92 -10.25
C GLU A 62 -5.26 -3.45 -10.09
N ALA A 63 -6.00 -4.07 -11.00
CA ALA A 63 -6.10 -5.51 -11.16
C ALA A 63 -4.93 -5.98 -12.05
N PRO A 64 -3.93 -6.70 -11.52
CA PRO A 64 -2.82 -7.24 -12.28
C PRO A 64 -3.26 -8.40 -13.18
N ILE A 65 -4.43 -8.98 -12.91
CA ILE A 65 -5.06 -10.04 -13.70
C ILE A 65 -6.49 -9.63 -13.94
N ASP A 66 -6.85 -9.44 -15.21
CA ASP A 66 -8.22 -9.24 -15.63
C ASP A 66 -8.98 -10.56 -15.42
N LEU A 67 -9.82 -10.60 -14.38
CA LEU A 67 -10.65 -11.76 -14.04
C LEU A 67 -11.58 -12.16 -15.20
N GLY A 68 -11.95 -11.24 -16.09
CA GLY A 68 -12.74 -11.54 -17.28
C GLY A 68 -11.99 -12.37 -18.32
N LEU A 69 -10.68 -12.14 -18.45
CA LEU A 69 -9.82 -12.87 -19.40
C LEU A 69 -9.45 -14.27 -18.90
N MET A 70 -9.40 -14.48 -17.58
CA MET A 70 -9.02 -15.76 -16.97
C MET A 70 -10.22 -16.71 -16.76
N LEU A 71 -11.42 -16.19 -16.50
CA LEU A 71 -12.65 -17.00 -16.35
C LEU A 71 -13.39 -17.27 -17.68
N GLY A 72 -12.90 -16.74 -18.81
CA GLY A 72 -13.49 -16.97 -20.14
C GLY A 72 -14.93 -16.45 -20.28
N TRP A 73 -15.36 -15.58 -19.38
CA TRP A 73 -16.71 -15.01 -19.34
C TRP A 73 -16.64 -13.53 -19.70
N GLN A 74 -17.37 -13.13 -20.74
CA GLN A 74 -17.52 -11.72 -21.14
C GLN A 74 -18.39 -11.01 -20.10
N THR A 75 -17.79 -10.57 -19.00
CA THR A 75 -18.46 -9.75 -18.00
C THR A 75 -18.72 -8.34 -18.55
N PRO A 76 -19.85 -7.71 -18.21
CA PRO A 76 -20.13 -6.32 -18.58
C PRO A 76 -19.06 -5.35 -18.08
N ALA A 77 -18.77 -4.28 -18.83
CA ALA A 77 -17.71 -3.31 -18.51
C ALA A 77 -17.80 -2.70 -17.09
N TRP A 78 -19.02 -2.49 -16.57
CA TRP A 78 -19.23 -1.98 -15.21
C TRP A 78 -18.80 -2.96 -14.10
N TRP A 79 -18.75 -4.26 -14.40
CA TRP A 79 -18.29 -5.29 -13.48
C TRP A 79 -16.76 -5.34 -13.41
N HIS A 80 -16.11 -5.13 -14.57
CA HIS A 80 -14.65 -5.12 -14.68
C HIS A 80 -14.03 -3.90 -13.98
N ASP A 81 -14.56 -2.70 -14.21
CA ASP A 81 -13.92 -1.49 -13.69
C ASP A 81 -14.25 -1.20 -12.21
N GLY A 82 -15.43 -1.64 -11.75
CA GLY A 82 -15.91 -1.39 -10.39
C GLY A 82 -15.70 -2.55 -9.42
N LEU A 83 -16.41 -3.66 -9.66
CA LEU A 83 -16.54 -4.74 -8.68
C LEU A 83 -15.26 -5.58 -8.56
N SER A 84 -14.65 -5.91 -9.70
CA SER A 84 -13.38 -6.66 -9.77
C SER A 84 -12.26 -5.94 -9.02
N SER A 85 -12.16 -4.63 -9.25
CA SER A 85 -11.08 -3.83 -8.71
C SER A 85 -11.24 -3.53 -7.21
N TRP A 86 -12.47 -3.34 -6.71
CA TRP A 86 -12.73 -3.29 -5.25
C TRP A 86 -12.49 -4.63 -4.58
N PHE A 87 -12.90 -5.74 -5.21
CA PHE A 87 -12.60 -7.08 -4.74
C PHE A 87 -11.09 -7.29 -4.60
N TRP A 88 -10.31 -6.80 -5.56
CA TRP A 88 -8.86 -6.93 -5.53
C TRP A 88 -8.19 -6.08 -4.46
N LEU A 89 -8.68 -4.86 -4.23
CA LEU A 89 -8.24 -4.04 -3.10
C LEU A 89 -8.55 -4.72 -1.76
N LEU A 90 -9.77 -5.25 -1.58
CA LEU A 90 -10.14 -5.99 -0.38
C LEU A 90 -9.32 -7.27 -0.20
N ALA A 91 -9.01 -7.98 -1.28
CA ALA A 91 -8.15 -9.16 -1.24
C ALA A 91 -6.72 -8.81 -0.81
N LYS A 92 -6.15 -7.70 -1.29
CA LYS A 92 -4.84 -7.20 -0.85
C LYS A 92 -4.86 -6.80 0.63
N ILE A 93 -5.91 -6.12 1.09
CA ILE A 93 -6.11 -5.77 2.51
C ILE A 93 -6.21 -7.03 3.36
N PHE A 94 -6.97 -8.03 2.91
CA PHE A 94 -7.08 -9.33 3.57
C PHE A 94 -5.73 -10.06 3.64
N GLY A 95 -4.91 -9.95 2.59
CA GLY A 95 -3.52 -10.42 2.61
C GLY A 95 -2.67 -9.72 3.67
N GLY A 96 -2.81 -8.39 3.80
CA GLY A 96 -2.17 -7.59 4.86
C GLY A 96 -2.61 -8.05 6.27
N LEU A 97 -3.91 -8.21 6.50
CA LEU A 97 -4.46 -8.72 7.77
C LEU A 97 -4.00 -10.15 8.06
N SER A 98 -3.96 -11.02 7.05
CA SER A 98 -3.46 -12.39 7.18
C SER A 98 -1.98 -12.40 7.61
N MET A 99 -1.17 -11.49 7.05
CA MET A 99 0.22 -11.31 7.46
C MET A 99 0.33 -10.89 8.94
N TYR A 100 -0.56 -10.02 9.45
CA TYR A 100 -0.60 -9.69 10.88
C TYR A 100 -0.86 -10.91 11.77
N ILE A 101 -1.76 -11.81 11.35
CA ILE A 101 -2.04 -13.05 12.08
C ILE A 101 -0.81 -13.96 12.10
N TRP A 102 -0.10 -14.07 10.97
CA TRP A 102 1.11 -14.88 10.86
C TRP A 102 2.27 -14.32 11.67
N ILE A 103 2.48 -13.00 11.64
CA ILE A 103 3.50 -12.32 12.44
C ILE A 103 3.23 -12.51 13.93
N ARG A 104 1.97 -12.42 14.36
CA ARG A 104 1.57 -12.72 15.74
C ARG A 104 1.90 -14.17 16.13
N ALA A 105 1.68 -15.13 15.23
CA ALA A 105 1.91 -16.55 15.50
C ALA A 105 3.38 -16.97 15.43
N SER A 106 4.22 -16.26 14.66
CA SER A 106 5.58 -16.72 14.32
C SER A 106 6.68 -16.14 15.20
N PHE A 107 6.48 -14.95 15.79
CA PHE A 107 7.55 -14.25 16.50
C PHE A 107 7.33 -14.23 18.02
N PRO A 108 8.30 -14.72 18.81
CA PRO A 108 8.36 -14.45 20.24
C PRO A 108 8.42 -12.95 20.53
N ARG A 109 7.90 -12.53 21.69
CA ARG A 109 7.90 -11.12 22.14
C ARG A 109 9.31 -10.50 22.08
N TYR A 110 9.42 -9.30 21.50
CA TYR A 110 10.66 -8.53 21.49
C TYR A 110 10.76 -7.61 22.71
N ARG A 111 11.95 -7.54 23.31
CA ARG A 111 12.24 -6.63 24.43
C ARG A 111 12.42 -5.18 23.94
N TYR A 112 12.03 -4.20 24.76
CA TYR A 112 12.17 -2.76 24.46
C TYR A 112 13.54 -2.38 23.88
N ASP A 113 14.62 -2.86 24.50
CA ASP A 113 16.00 -2.57 24.07
C ASP A 113 16.32 -3.05 22.64
N GLN A 114 15.69 -4.16 22.21
CA GLN A 114 15.87 -4.72 20.87
C GLN A 114 15.09 -3.90 19.83
N ILE A 115 13.91 -3.38 20.20
CA ILE A 115 13.07 -2.55 19.34
C ILE A 115 13.73 -1.18 19.12
N MET A 116 14.25 -0.57 20.17
CA MET A 116 15.02 0.67 20.06
C MET A 116 16.26 0.49 19.17
N ARG A 117 16.94 -0.65 19.27
CA ARG A 117 18.06 -0.97 18.38
C ARG A 117 17.62 -1.17 16.93
N LEU A 118 16.48 -1.82 16.68
CA LEU A 118 15.92 -2.02 15.35
C LEU A 118 15.53 -0.69 14.69
N GLY A 119 14.82 0.18 15.42
CA GLY A 119 14.45 1.52 14.96
C GLY A 119 15.67 2.37 14.62
N TRP A 120 16.56 2.53 15.60
CA TRP A 120 17.65 3.50 15.49
C TRP A 120 18.84 3.01 14.67
N LYS A 121 19.19 1.72 14.74
CA LYS A 121 20.39 1.20 14.05
C LYS A 121 20.11 0.53 12.71
N ILE A 122 18.87 0.15 12.43
CA ILE A 122 18.52 -0.59 11.21
C ILE A 122 17.58 0.22 10.33
N PHE A 123 16.46 0.74 10.84
CA PHE A 123 15.52 1.45 9.97
C PHE A 123 16.04 2.79 9.45
N ILE A 124 16.58 3.65 10.32
CA ILE A 124 17.09 4.97 9.92
C ILE A 124 18.17 4.88 8.82
N PRO A 125 19.25 4.08 8.96
CA PRO A 125 20.26 4.02 7.92
C PRO A 125 19.76 3.38 6.62
N ILE A 126 18.86 2.40 6.70
CA ILE A 126 18.29 1.74 5.51
C ILE A 126 17.43 2.70 4.71
N THR A 127 16.52 3.46 5.35
CA THR A 127 15.65 4.40 4.62
C THR A 127 16.44 5.56 4.02
N LEU A 128 17.47 6.05 4.74
CA LEU A 128 18.36 7.07 4.22
C LEU A 128 19.18 6.57 3.02
N ALA A 129 19.75 5.36 3.12
CA ALA A 129 20.47 4.75 2.01
C ALA A 129 19.55 4.51 0.80
N TRP A 130 18.31 4.06 1.03
CA TRP A 130 17.35 3.85 -0.05
C TRP A 130 16.96 5.16 -0.74
N LEU A 131 16.81 6.26 0.00
CA LEU A 131 16.54 7.57 -0.57
C LEU A 131 17.69 8.00 -1.50
N VAL A 132 18.95 7.84 -1.06
CA VAL A 132 20.12 8.12 -1.90
C VAL A 132 20.15 7.23 -3.14
N VAL A 133 19.85 5.93 -3.01
CA VAL A 133 19.78 5.01 -4.15
C VAL A 133 18.73 5.45 -5.16
N VAL A 134 17.52 5.82 -4.71
CA VAL A 134 16.45 6.30 -5.59
C VAL A 134 16.84 7.64 -6.24
N ALA A 135 17.47 8.55 -5.50
CA ALA A 135 17.94 9.82 -6.03
C ALA A 135 19.02 9.66 -7.11
N VAL A 136 20.00 8.76 -6.88
CA VAL A 136 21.03 8.42 -7.86
C VAL A 136 20.41 7.71 -9.06
N TRP A 137 19.49 6.77 -8.83
CA TRP A 137 18.76 6.09 -9.90
C TRP A 137 18.11 7.13 -10.81
N MET A 138 17.33 8.06 -10.25
CA MET A 138 16.65 9.12 -10.99
C MET A 138 17.59 10.02 -11.80
N GLN A 139 18.88 10.11 -11.45
CA GLN A 139 19.87 10.90 -12.20
C GLN A 139 20.59 10.09 -13.29
N THR A 140 20.57 8.76 -13.23
CA THR A 140 21.20 7.89 -14.23
C THR A 140 20.30 7.67 -15.46
N PRO A 141 20.87 7.50 -16.67
CA PRO A 141 20.08 7.38 -17.90
C PRO A 141 19.25 6.08 -18.01
N PHE A 142 19.34 5.16 -17.04
CA PHE A 142 18.53 3.94 -16.93
C PHE A 142 17.21 4.17 -16.19
N ASN A 143 16.62 5.35 -16.35
CA ASN A 143 15.30 5.66 -15.83
C ASN A 143 14.22 5.08 -16.75
N VAL A 144 13.36 4.23 -16.21
CA VAL A 144 12.12 3.80 -16.89
C VAL A 144 11.25 5.01 -17.27
N PHE A 145 11.39 6.12 -16.54
CA PHE A 145 10.73 7.40 -16.80
C PHE A 145 11.41 8.26 -17.89
N ALA A 146 12.72 8.11 -18.12
CA ALA A 146 13.41 8.79 -19.22
C ALA A 146 13.23 8.05 -20.55
N ALA A 147 13.04 6.72 -20.52
CA ALA A 147 12.68 5.95 -21.71
C ALA A 147 11.31 6.34 -22.31
N GLY A 148 10.43 6.94 -21.50
CA GLY A 148 9.18 7.57 -21.97
C GLY A 148 9.30 9.06 -22.29
N ALA A 149 10.41 9.71 -21.92
CA ALA A 149 10.68 11.11 -22.21
C ALA A 149 11.47 11.22 -23.52
N HIS A 150 10.74 11.20 -24.63
CA HIS A 150 11.25 11.55 -25.94
C HIS A 150 12.07 12.86 -25.87
N PRO A 151 13.25 12.96 -26.51
CA PRO A 151 14.12 14.14 -26.47
C PRO A 151 13.60 15.27 -27.38
N SER A 152 12.34 15.67 -27.20
CA SER A 152 11.78 16.88 -27.80
C SER A 152 10.80 17.47 -26.80
N GLY A 153 11.13 18.66 -26.29
CA GLY A 153 10.37 19.38 -25.28
C GLY A 153 8.96 19.76 -25.74
N THR A 154 8.05 18.79 -25.76
CA THR A 154 6.64 19.01 -26.01
C THR A 154 5.87 18.39 -24.85
N PRO A 155 5.23 19.18 -23.98
CA PRO A 155 4.42 18.64 -22.90
C PRO A 155 3.27 17.80 -23.48
N ALA A 156 3.10 16.59 -22.94
CA ALA A 156 1.97 15.71 -23.20
C ALA A 156 0.68 16.45 -22.80
N GLY A 157 -0.03 16.99 -23.79
CA GLY A 157 -1.22 17.80 -23.57
C GLY A 157 -1.71 18.61 -24.78
N ALA A 158 -0.97 18.64 -25.90
CA ALA A 158 -1.47 19.22 -27.14
C ALA A 158 -1.66 18.12 -28.20
N ALA A 159 -2.88 17.58 -28.28
CA ALA A 159 -3.30 16.87 -29.48
C ALA A 159 -3.05 17.80 -30.70
N PRO A 160 -2.45 17.32 -31.80
CA PRO A 160 -2.33 18.13 -33.00
C PRO A 160 -3.72 18.33 -33.59
N LEU A 161 -4.35 19.46 -33.22
CA LEU A 161 -5.43 20.10 -33.96
C LEU A 161 -4.91 20.41 -35.37
N GLY A 162 -4.98 19.42 -36.27
CA GLY A 162 -4.49 19.59 -37.64
C GLY A 162 -4.58 18.36 -38.53
N GLN A 163 -4.59 17.13 -37.99
CA GLN A 163 -4.60 15.93 -38.84
C GLN A 163 -6.00 15.34 -39.09
N GLY A 164 -7.01 15.66 -38.27
CA GLY A 164 -8.40 15.26 -38.50
C GLY A 164 -9.15 16.10 -39.55
N ALA A 165 -8.73 17.35 -39.78
CA ALA A 165 -9.39 18.24 -40.75
C ALA A 165 -8.94 17.99 -42.20
N ALA A 166 -7.70 17.52 -42.40
CA ALA A 166 -7.17 17.22 -43.73
C ALA A 166 -7.74 15.92 -44.32
N LEU A 167 -8.10 14.95 -43.46
CA LEU A 167 -8.61 13.64 -43.91
C LEU A 167 -10.12 13.64 -44.22
N ALA A 168 -10.86 14.63 -43.72
CA ALA A 168 -12.27 14.84 -44.05
C ALA A 168 -12.51 15.60 -45.38
N ALA A 169 -11.47 16.21 -45.97
CA ALA A 169 -11.56 16.95 -47.23
C ALA A 169 -11.20 16.12 -48.48
N ALA A 170 -10.73 14.87 -48.31
CA ALA A 170 -10.20 14.04 -49.40
C ALA A 170 -11.14 12.90 -49.86
N LEU A 171 -12.36 12.79 -49.31
CA LEU A 171 -13.36 11.81 -49.75
C LEU A 171 -14.35 12.46 -50.73
N PRO A 172 -14.40 12.04 -52.01
CA PRO A 172 -15.45 12.45 -52.92
C PRO A 172 -16.79 11.87 -52.43
N ARG A 173 -17.76 12.75 -52.15
CA ARG A 173 -19.16 12.39 -51.90
C ARG A 173 -19.78 11.83 -53.19
N PRO A 174 -20.31 10.60 -53.13
CA PRO A 174 -21.69 10.35 -53.57
C PRO A 174 -22.57 9.78 -52.45
#